data_AF-A0A942A435-F1
#
_entry.id   AF-A0A942A435-F1
#
_cell.length_a   1.000
_cell.length_b   1.000
_cell.length_c   1.000
_cell.angle_alpha   90.00
_cell.angle_beta   90.00
_cell.angle_gamma   90.00
#
_symmetry.space_group_name_H-M   'P 1'
#
loop_
_entity.id
_entity.type
_entity.pdbx_description
1 polymer ?
#
loop_
_entity_poly.entity_id
_entity_poly.type
_entity_poly.pdbx_seq_one_letter_code
_entity_poly.pdbx_strand_id
1 'polypeptide(L)'
;MKHVIIGAGVAGITAAKTIKELDRDAKVVVIGDELFLPYKRYLLTEFLCDSIKRDELLFFSVEKLRELGIKLRKGEFAKAIDPSEKVIKLHHNEVMHYDKLLIATGGRPGLGIVLRQYKKHIHFYYSLYDTLILKEKLPEIQKCIVFGDGVSCLDLICMLHNLGKQVTYITKGERATFALEEDDFEGDLHEFLKKKGIKIITEDQIVSIEESDHGYKIETIQQKMLTTDIVFAWDNYKPNISCIDGSEIEKKLGILVNTRLETSEKDNYAAGDCIEIYHPCIKGYWINFGLPNALEQGVIAGKNMSGQDEEYKIQEAIAFNLMGKSLQARWWK
;
A
#
# COMPACT_ATOMS: atom_id res chain seq x y z
N MET A 1 10.49 -28.28 3.54
CA MET A 1 9.68 -27.94 2.34
C MET A 1 10.19 -26.64 1.72
N LYS A 2 9.82 -26.32 0.48
CA LYS A 2 10.13 -25.07 -0.23
C LYS A 2 8.91 -24.14 -0.23
N HIS A 3 9.06 -23.02 0.46
CA HIS A 3 8.05 -21.96 0.52
C HIS A 3 8.50 -20.82 -0.38
N VAL A 4 7.63 -20.41 -1.31
CA VAL A 4 7.88 -19.23 -2.14
C VAL A 4 6.86 -18.16 -1.79
N ILE A 5 7.34 -16.93 -1.63
CA ILE A 5 6.53 -15.77 -1.25
C ILE A 5 6.73 -14.70 -2.33
N ILE A 6 5.64 -14.29 -2.98
CA ILE A 6 5.64 -13.21 -3.97
C ILE A 6 5.20 -11.93 -3.27
N GLY A 7 6.13 -11.00 -3.08
CA GLY A 7 5.91 -9.75 -2.37
C GLY A 7 6.86 -9.62 -1.17
N ALA A 8 7.75 -8.63 -1.24
CA ALA A 8 8.71 -8.32 -0.17
C ALA A 8 8.22 -7.20 0.77
N GLY A 9 6.90 -6.99 0.83
CA GLY A 9 6.27 -6.08 1.78
C GLY A 9 6.07 -6.70 3.16
N VAL A 10 5.36 -5.98 4.03
CA VAL A 10 5.18 -6.35 5.45
C VAL A 10 4.60 -7.76 5.61
N ALA A 11 3.52 -8.09 4.88
CA ALA A 11 2.87 -9.41 4.98
C ALA A 11 3.84 -10.54 4.57
N GLY A 12 4.49 -10.41 3.41
CA GLY A 12 5.38 -11.44 2.89
C GLY A 12 6.63 -11.66 3.76
N ILE A 13 7.24 -10.59 4.26
CA ILE A 13 8.43 -10.71 5.13
C ILE A 13 8.10 -11.22 6.52
N THR A 14 6.94 -10.84 7.05
CA THR A 14 6.44 -11.39 8.32
C THR A 14 6.18 -12.89 8.16
N ALA A 15 5.51 -13.32 7.10
CA ALA A 15 5.30 -14.74 6.81
C ALA A 15 6.62 -15.50 6.65
N ALA A 16 7.58 -14.94 5.91
CA ALA A 16 8.92 -15.53 5.73
C ALA A 16 9.62 -15.78 7.07
N LYS A 17 9.58 -14.77 7.95
CA LYS A 17 10.14 -14.88 9.30
C LYS A 17 9.39 -15.94 10.12
N THR A 18 8.06 -15.91 10.13
CA THR A 18 7.26 -16.87 10.90
C THR A 18 7.50 -18.31 10.45
N ILE A 19 7.59 -18.58 9.15
CA ILE A 19 7.96 -19.91 8.63
C ILE A 19 9.32 -20.33 9.18
N LYS A 20 10.32 -19.45 9.17
CA LYS A 20 11.68 -19.75 9.67
C LYS A 20 11.75 -19.94 11.18
N GLU A 21 10.86 -19.33 11.94
CA GLU A 21 10.74 -19.53 13.38
C GLU A 21 10.13 -20.90 13.72
N LEU A 22 9.20 -21.39 12.89
CA LEU A 22 8.52 -22.68 13.07
C LEU A 22 9.32 -23.85 12.48
N ASP A 23 9.96 -23.65 11.33
CA ASP A 23 10.80 -24.63 10.64
C ASP A 23 12.07 -23.92 10.12
N ARG A 24 13.17 -24.10 10.86
CA ARG A 24 14.48 -23.52 10.50
C ARG A 24 15.04 -24.10 9.19
N ASP A 25 14.70 -25.35 8.88
CA ASP A 25 15.19 -26.09 7.72
C ASP A 25 14.36 -25.82 6.45
N ALA A 26 13.20 -25.16 6.59
CA ALA A 26 12.38 -24.71 5.47
C ALA A 26 13.21 -23.87 4.47
N LYS A 27 13.07 -24.17 3.18
CA LYS A 27 13.67 -23.37 2.09
C LYS A 27 12.72 -22.22 1.77
N VAL A 28 13.00 -21.02 2.29
CA VAL A 28 12.15 -19.83 2.09
C VAL A 28 12.76 -18.91 1.04
N VAL A 29 12.02 -18.65 -0.03
CA VAL A 29 12.38 -17.67 -1.08
C VAL A 29 11.35 -16.56 -1.11
N VAL A 30 11.80 -15.32 -0.97
CA VAL A 30 10.96 -14.12 -1.12
C VAL A 30 11.33 -13.42 -2.41
N ILE A 31 10.33 -13.15 -3.25
CA ILE A 31 10.47 -12.45 -4.53
C ILE A 31 9.89 -11.05 -4.35
N GLY A 32 10.68 -10.02 -4.61
CA GLY A 32 10.26 -8.62 -4.56
C GLY A 32 10.59 -7.93 -5.88
N ASP A 33 9.66 -7.13 -6.37
CA ASP A 33 9.79 -6.36 -7.60
C ASP A 33 10.63 -5.09 -7.43
N GLU A 34 10.70 -4.56 -6.21
CA GLU A 34 11.60 -3.46 -5.86
C GLU A 34 13.07 -3.90 -5.78
N LEU A 35 13.98 -3.00 -6.14
CA LEU A 35 15.44 -3.23 -6.07
C LEU A 35 16.02 -3.10 -4.65
N PHE A 36 15.19 -2.69 -3.69
CA PHE A 36 15.56 -2.43 -2.31
C PHE A 36 15.41 -3.65 -1.41
N LEU A 37 16.05 -3.59 -0.24
CA LEU A 37 15.72 -4.51 0.84
C LEU A 37 14.31 -4.22 1.35
N PRO A 38 13.63 -5.20 1.96
CA PRO A 38 12.33 -4.96 2.55
C PRO A 38 12.35 -3.85 3.58
N TYR A 39 11.35 -2.97 3.51
CA TYR A 39 11.28 -1.78 4.34
C TYR A 39 9.86 -1.52 4.85
N LYS A 40 9.80 -0.77 5.95
CA LYS A 40 8.60 -0.31 6.64
C LYS A 40 8.01 0.86 5.85
N ARG A 41 7.16 0.55 4.88
CA ARG A 41 6.50 1.58 4.05
C ARG A 41 5.77 2.65 4.87
N TYR A 42 5.22 2.26 6.01
CA TYR A 42 4.53 3.17 6.93
C TYR A 42 5.45 4.20 7.60
N LEU A 43 6.78 4.08 7.46
CA LEU A 43 7.76 5.05 7.95
C LEU A 43 8.33 5.95 6.84
N LEU A 44 7.82 5.85 5.61
CA LEU A 44 8.31 6.68 4.51
C LEU A 44 8.08 8.18 4.80
N THR A 45 7.11 8.54 5.64
CA THR A 45 6.71 9.93 5.89
C THR A 45 7.75 10.57 6.79
N GLU A 46 8.13 9.86 7.85
CA GLU A 46 9.21 10.20 8.76
C GLU A 46 10.55 10.25 8.03
N PHE A 47 10.80 9.33 7.10
CA PHE A 47 12.02 9.34 6.30
C PHE A 47 12.08 10.54 5.34
N LEU A 48 10.96 10.86 4.69
CA LEU A 48 10.86 12.03 3.81
C LEU A 48 11.11 13.34 4.56
N CYS A 49 10.69 13.40 5.82
CA CYS A 49 10.89 14.53 6.73
C CYS A 49 12.26 14.57 7.43
N ASP A 50 13.17 13.64 7.12
CA ASP A 50 14.47 13.49 7.80
C ASP A 50 14.38 13.22 9.32
N SER A 51 13.22 12.75 9.80
CA SER A 51 13.01 12.35 11.20
C SER A 51 13.66 11.02 11.54
N ILE A 52 13.92 10.18 10.53
CA ILE A 52 14.63 8.90 10.66
C ILE A 52 15.64 8.73 9.53
N LYS A 53 16.65 7.90 9.75
CA LYS A 53 17.61 7.50 8.73
C LYS A 53 17.07 6.37 7.86
N ARG A 54 17.63 6.24 6.66
CA ARG A 54 17.27 5.18 5.70
C ARG A 54 17.37 3.76 6.29
N ASP A 55 18.38 3.50 7.12
CA ASP A 55 18.57 2.17 7.71
C ASP A 55 17.45 1.80 8.70
N GLU A 56 16.79 2.79 9.31
CA GLU A 56 15.68 2.58 10.23
C GLU A 56 14.39 2.14 9.51
N LEU A 57 14.30 2.43 8.20
CA LEU A 57 13.24 1.91 7.34
C LEU A 57 13.32 0.40 7.16
N LEU A 58 14.52 -0.20 7.20
CA LEU A 58 14.68 -1.60 6.85
C LEU A 58 13.94 -2.51 7.83
N PHE A 59 13.23 -3.51 7.31
CA PHE A 59 12.66 -4.58 8.13
C PHE A 59 13.77 -5.47 8.69
N PHE A 60 14.70 -5.86 7.82
CA PHE A 60 15.86 -6.68 8.16
C PHE A 60 17.10 -6.16 7.44
N SER A 61 18.24 -6.24 8.12
CA SER A 61 19.54 -6.09 7.47
C SER A 61 19.84 -7.29 6.58
N VAL A 62 20.86 -7.16 5.71
CA VAL A 62 21.33 -8.28 4.87
C VAL A 62 21.82 -9.44 5.75
N GLU A 63 22.52 -9.13 6.84
CA GLU A 63 23.03 -10.09 7.81
C GLU A 63 21.87 -10.84 8.46
N LYS A 64 20.79 -10.13 8.83
CA LYS A 64 19.64 -10.77 9.47
C LYS A 64 18.89 -11.69 8.51
N LEU A 65 18.72 -11.29 7.25
CA LEU A 65 18.13 -12.17 6.23
C LEU A 65 18.97 -13.45 6.04
N ARG A 66 20.30 -13.32 6.04
CA ARG A 66 21.23 -14.45 5.95
C ARG A 66 21.15 -15.36 7.17
N GLU A 67 21.14 -14.79 8.37
CA GLU A 67 21.01 -15.51 9.65
C GLU A 67 19.69 -16.32 9.70
N LEU A 68 18.59 -15.72 9.27
CA LEU A 68 17.29 -16.39 9.18
C LEU A 68 17.24 -17.44 8.04
N GLY A 69 18.21 -17.44 7.12
CA GLY A 69 18.20 -18.31 5.94
C GLY A 69 17.09 -17.98 4.94
N ILE A 70 16.68 -16.71 4.86
CA ILE A 70 15.67 -16.23 3.92
C ILE A 70 16.38 -15.79 2.63
N LYS A 71 16.07 -16.44 1.51
CA LYS A 71 16.61 -16.05 0.21
C LYS A 71 15.74 -14.96 -0.41
N LEU A 72 16.20 -13.72 -0.38
CA LEU A 72 15.55 -12.60 -1.07
C LEU A 72 16.01 -12.49 -2.53
N ARG A 73 15.05 -12.44 -3.46
CA ARG A 73 15.24 -12.13 -4.89
C ARG A 73 14.60 -10.78 -5.18
N LYS A 74 15.43 -9.74 -5.29
CA LYS A 74 15.01 -8.34 -5.49
C LYS A 74 15.03 -7.96 -6.97
N GLY A 75 14.16 -7.05 -7.39
CA GLY A 75 14.03 -6.65 -8.79
C GLY A 75 13.41 -7.72 -9.70
N GLU A 76 12.66 -8.67 -9.13
CA GLU A 76 12.09 -9.79 -9.86
C GLU A 76 10.57 -9.80 -9.75
N PHE A 77 9.88 -10.01 -10.88
CA PHE A 77 8.42 -9.98 -10.96
C PHE A 77 7.88 -11.36 -11.33
N ALA A 78 6.88 -11.84 -10.58
CA ALA A 78 6.12 -13.02 -10.94
C ALA A 78 5.15 -12.67 -12.07
N LYS A 79 5.37 -13.25 -13.25
CA LYS A 79 4.56 -13.01 -14.45
C LYS A 79 3.27 -13.83 -14.43
N ALA A 80 3.36 -15.09 -14.03
CA ALA A 80 2.24 -16.01 -13.98
C ALA A 80 2.47 -17.07 -12.90
N ILE A 81 1.39 -17.63 -12.39
CA ILE A 81 1.37 -18.75 -11.44
C ILE A 81 0.56 -19.87 -12.10
N ASP A 82 1.08 -21.09 -12.04
CA ASP A 82 0.36 -22.31 -12.40
C ASP A 82 0.25 -23.19 -11.14
N PRO A 83 -0.91 -23.15 -10.47
CA PRO A 83 -1.15 -23.93 -9.26
C PRO A 83 -1.14 -25.44 -9.49
N SER A 84 -1.52 -25.90 -10.69
CA SER A 84 -1.61 -27.33 -11.03
C SER A 84 -0.25 -27.98 -11.10
N GLU A 85 0.72 -27.28 -11.69
CA GLU A 85 2.12 -27.70 -11.78
C GLU A 85 2.98 -27.19 -10.61
N LYS A 86 2.38 -26.41 -9.70
CA LYS A 86 3.05 -25.72 -8.58
C LYS A 86 4.29 -24.94 -9.01
N VAL A 87 4.14 -24.11 -10.04
CA VAL A 87 5.22 -23.27 -10.56
C VAL A 87 4.86 -21.80 -10.64
N ILE A 88 5.89 -20.96 -10.52
CA ILE A 88 5.83 -19.53 -10.77
C ILE A 88 6.72 -19.25 -11.98
N LYS A 89 6.18 -18.56 -12.98
CA LYS A 89 6.94 -18.04 -14.10
C LYS A 89 7.35 -16.61 -13.82
N LEU A 90 8.66 -16.34 -13.83
CA LEU A 90 9.19 -14.99 -13.64
C LEU A 90 9.22 -14.24 -14.98
N HIS A 91 9.34 -12.91 -14.93
CA HIS A 91 9.33 -12.08 -16.13
C HIS A 91 10.48 -12.40 -17.11
N HIS A 92 11.63 -12.84 -16.60
CA HIS A 92 12.77 -13.30 -17.40
C HIS A 92 12.67 -14.76 -17.89
N ASN A 93 11.48 -15.36 -17.73
CA ASN A 93 11.12 -16.73 -18.13
C ASN A 93 11.72 -17.87 -17.30
N GLU A 94 12.44 -17.60 -16.21
CA GLU A 94 12.74 -18.66 -15.24
C GLU A 94 11.43 -19.23 -14.67
N VAL A 95 11.41 -20.55 -14.49
CA VAL A 95 10.33 -21.30 -13.85
C VAL A 95 10.81 -21.75 -12.47
N MET A 96 10.04 -21.42 -11.43
CA MET A 96 10.34 -21.78 -10.05
C MET A 96 9.25 -22.66 -9.46
N HIS A 97 9.60 -23.90 -9.10
CA HIS A 97 8.70 -24.79 -8.34
C HIS A 97 8.56 -24.39 -6.86
N TYR A 98 7.43 -24.71 -6.24
CA TYR A 98 7.18 -24.53 -4.81
C TYR A 98 6.41 -25.71 -4.21
N ASP A 99 6.53 -25.90 -2.89
CA ASP A 99 5.62 -26.79 -2.14
C ASP A 99 4.41 -26.02 -1.61
N LYS A 100 4.66 -24.78 -1.14
CA LYS A 100 3.67 -23.81 -0.64
C LYS A 100 3.94 -22.42 -1.23
N LEU A 101 2.90 -21.71 -1.68
CA LEU A 101 2.99 -20.36 -2.22
C LEU A 101 2.21 -19.35 -1.37
N LEU A 102 2.82 -18.19 -1.09
CA LEU A 102 2.12 -17.01 -0.59
C LEU A 102 2.17 -15.88 -1.61
N ILE A 103 1.02 -15.32 -1.94
CA ILE A 103 0.88 -14.11 -2.74
C ILE A 103 0.65 -12.94 -1.79
N ALA A 104 1.63 -12.06 -1.67
CA ALA A 104 1.66 -10.91 -0.77
C ALA A 104 2.06 -9.63 -1.53
N THR A 105 1.52 -9.46 -2.73
CA THR A 105 1.88 -8.42 -3.71
C THR A 105 1.34 -7.02 -3.37
N GLY A 106 0.56 -6.91 -2.30
CA GLY A 106 -0.06 -5.66 -1.86
C GLY A 106 -1.00 -5.04 -2.89
N GLY A 107 -1.20 -3.73 -2.81
CA GLY A 107 -1.93 -2.95 -3.81
C GLY A 107 -1.12 -1.76 -4.30
N ARG A 108 -1.75 -0.77 -4.92
CA ARG A 108 -1.11 0.50 -5.30
C ARG A 108 -2.15 1.59 -5.52
N PRO A 109 -1.80 2.87 -5.29
CA PRO A 109 -2.64 3.98 -5.73
C PRO A 109 -2.85 3.91 -7.24
N GLY A 110 -4.07 4.24 -7.66
CA GLY A 110 -4.52 4.24 -9.03
C GLY A 110 -5.01 5.61 -9.48
N LEU A 111 -5.12 5.76 -10.80
CA LEU A 111 -5.68 6.94 -11.43
C LEU A 111 -7.04 6.60 -12.07
N GLY A 112 -8.05 7.38 -11.74
CA GLY A 112 -9.34 7.46 -12.40
C GLY A 112 -9.19 7.90 -13.85
N ILE A 113 -10.23 7.66 -14.66
CA ILE A 113 -10.16 7.77 -16.12
C ILE A 113 -9.70 9.15 -16.60
N VAL A 114 -10.16 10.21 -15.93
CA VAL A 114 -9.81 11.62 -16.23
C VAL A 114 -8.32 11.89 -16.02
N LEU A 115 -7.72 11.33 -14.95
CA LEU A 115 -6.34 11.59 -14.57
C LEU A 115 -5.31 10.73 -15.29
N ARG A 116 -5.72 9.58 -15.85
CA ARG A 116 -4.79 8.60 -16.47
C ARG A 116 -3.90 9.20 -17.56
N GLN A 117 -4.43 10.11 -18.38
CA GLN A 117 -3.66 10.77 -19.44
C GLN A 117 -2.57 11.69 -18.90
N TYR A 118 -2.72 12.20 -17.66
CA TYR A 118 -1.78 13.09 -17.01
C TYR A 118 -0.81 12.37 -16.07
N LYS A 119 -0.74 11.02 -16.12
CA LYS A 119 0.10 10.21 -15.22
C LYS A 119 1.54 10.71 -15.10
N LYS A 120 2.13 11.23 -16.18
CA LYS A 120 3.51 11.74 -16.19
C LYS A 120 3.71 13.03 -15.38
N HIS A 121 2.64 13.78 -15.12
CA HIS A 121 2.64 15.03 -14.34
C HIS A 121 2.22 14.81 -12.88
N ILE A 122 1.80 13.60 -12.54
CA ILE A 122 1.31 13.24 -11.21
C ILE A 122 2.42 12.51 -10.45
N HIS A 123 2.69 12.99 -9.25
CA HIS A 123 3.61 12.38 -8.32
C HIS A 123 2.86 11.46 -7.36
N PHE A 124 3.46 10.31 -7.08
CA PHE A 124 2.98 9.38 -6.08
C PHE A 124 3.85 9.43 -4.84
N TYR A 125 3.29 8.97 -3.74
CA TYR A 125 3.97 8.77 -2.48
C TYR A 125 3.58 7.38 -1.98
N TYR A 126 4.30 6.35 -2.46
CA TYR A 126 3.94 4.95 -2.20
C TYR A 126 5.15 4.02 -2.03
N SER A 127 6.15 4.13 -2.90
CA SER A 127 7.37 3.32 -2.84
C SER A 127 8.56 4.11 -2.29
N LEU A 128 9.60 3.42 -1.83
CA LEU A 128 10.86 4.06 -1.46
C LEU A 128 11.48 4.83 -2.63
N TYR A 129 11.31 4.35 -3.86
CA TYR A 129 11.74 5.06 -5.05
C TYR A 129 11.03 6.42 -5.20
N ASP A 130 9.70 6.43 -5.05
CA ASP A 130 8.92 7.68 -5.09
C ASP A 130 9.38 8.64 -4.00
N THR A 131 9.61 8.15 -2.78
CA THR A 131 10.09 8.94 -1.65
C THR A 131 11.46 9.55 -1.92
N LEU A 132 12.39 8.81 -2.53
CA LEU A 132 13.72 9.33 -2.89
C LEU A 132 13.61 10.46 -3.92
N ILE A 133 12.77 10.30 -4.96
CA ILE A 133 12.51 11.37 -5.94
C ILE A 133 11.93 12.61 -5.25
N LEU A 134 10.95 12.42 -4.38
CA LEU A 134 10.33 13.54 -3.67
C LEU A 134 11.30 14.25 -2.74
N LYS A 135 12.18 13.51 -2.06
CA LYS A 135 13.19 14.08 -1.18
C LYS A 135 14.17 15.00 -1.92
N GLU A 136 14.49 14.70 -3.18
CA GLU A 136 15.29 15.58 -4.04
C GLU A 136 14.53 16.82 -4.52
N LYS A 137 13.24 16.68 -4.85
CA LYS A 137 12.43 17.77 -5.41
C LYS A 137 11.86 18.73 -4.38
N LEU A 138 11.39 18.21 -3.25
CA LEU A 138 10.64 18.98 -2.25
C LEU A 138 11.35 20.23 -1.71
N PRO A 139 12.68 20.33 -1.60
CA PRO A 139 13.34 21.56 -1.18
C PRO A 139 12.98 22.78 -2.06
N GLU A 140 12.80 22.58 -3.36
CA GLU A 140 12.52 23.65 -4.33
C GLU A 140 11.01 23.93 -4.49
N ILE A 141 10.16 22.98 -4.09
CA ILE A 141 8.70 23.09 -4.16
C ILE A 141 8.16 24.02 -3.06
N GLN A 142 7.21 24.89 -3.39
CA GLN A 142 6.50 25.73 -2.44
C GLN A 142 5.00 25.47 -2.44
N LYS A 143 4.39 25.30 -3.62
CA LYS A 143 2.95 25.06 -3.81
C LYS A 143 2.70 23.61 -4.20
N CYS A 144 1.81 22.97 -3.46
CA CYS A 144 1.40 21.59 -3.69
C CYS A 144 -0.11 21.51 -3.89
N ILE A 145 -0.54 20.76 -4.89
CA ILE A 145 -1.93 20.31 -5.01
C ILE A 145 -1.99 18.83 -4.63
N VAL A 146 -2.95 18.50 -3.77
CA VAL A 146 -3.28 17.11 -3.40
C VAL A 146 -4.73 16.83 -3.78
N PHE A 147 -4.97 15.72 -4.46
CA PHE A 147 -6.31 15.25 -4.85
C PHE A 147 -6.47 13.76 -4.51
N GLY A 148 -7.49 13.45 -3.72
CA GLY A 148 -7.80 12.08 -3.28
C GLY A 148 -8.29 12.05 -1.83
N ASP A 149 -9.15 11.09 -1.52
CA ASP A 149 -9.92 10.97 -0.27
C ASP A 149 -9.41 9.85 0.67
N GLY A 150 -8.30 9.21 0.32
CA GLY A 150 -7.67 8.18 1.15
C GLY A 150 -6.90 8.76 2.34
N VAL A 151 -6.74 7.98 3.41
CA VAL A 151 -5.95 8.37 4.61
C VAL A 151 -4.49 8.69 4.26
N SER A 152 -3.93 8.08 3.21
CA SER A 152 -2.60 8.42 2.70
C SER A 152 -2.52 9.84 2.12
N CYS A 153 -3.62 10.36 1.55
CA CYS A 153 -3.69 11.77 1.13
C CYS A 153 -3.67 12.69 2.35
N LEU A 154 -4.39 12.34 3.43
CA LEU A 154 -4.38 13.10 4.67
C LEU A 154 -2.97 13.16 5.29
N ASP A 155 -2.28 12.01 5.35
CA ASP A 155 -0.90 11.95 5.84
C ASP A 155 0.05 12.81 4.98
N LEU A 156 -0.08 12.74 3.65
CA LEU A 156 0.66 13.59 2.71
C LEU A 156 0.38 15.09 2.95
N ILE A 157 -0.89 15.49 3.09
CA ILE A 157 -1.28 16.88 3.37
C ILE A 157 -0.61 17.37 4.65
N CYS A 158 -0.68 16.57 5.72
CA CYS A 158 -0.10 16.90 7.01
C CYS A 158 1.42 17.02 6.95
N MET A 159 2.08 16.10 6.25
CA MET A 159 3.53 16.13 6.06
C MET A 159 3.99 17.34 5.25
N LEU A 160 3.34 17.64 4.11
CA LEU A 160 3.67 18.81 3.29
C LEU A 160 3.49 20.11 4.08
N HIS A 161 2.42 20.21 4.87
CA HIS A 161 2.20 21.33 5.78
C HIS A 161 3.32 21.47 6.81
N ASN A 162 3.75 20.37 7.44
CA ASN A 162 4.82 20.38 8.42
C ASN A 162 6.18 20.78 7.81
N LEU A 163 6.38 20.50 6.52
CA LEU A 163 7.52 20.98 5.73
C LEU A 163 7.37 22.44 5.26
N GLY A 164 6.34 23.15 5.71
CA GLY A 164 6.10 24.57 5.39
C GLY A 164 5.57 24.82 3.98
N LYS A 165 5.04 23.80 3.29
CA LYS A 165 4.52 23.94 1.93
C LYS A 165 3.10 24.53 1.93
N GLN A 166 2.78 25.31 0.89
CA GLN A 166 1.42 25.79 0.63
C GLN A 166 0.59 24.67 0.00
N VAL A 167 -0.29 24.06 0.79
CA VAL A 167 -1.10 22.93 0.35
C VAL A 167 -2.50 23.38 -0.08
N THR A 168 -2.88 23.04 -1.31
CA THR A 168 -4.26 23.08 -1.79
C THR A 168 -4.79 21.64 -1.93
N TYR A 169 -5.75 21.28 -1.09
CA TYR A 169 -6.47 20.02 -1.16
C TYR A 169 -7.74 20.18 -2.01
N ILE A 170 -7.92 19.31 -3.00
CA ILE A 170 -9.12 19.24 -3.84
C ILE A 170 -9.86 17.94 -3.54
N THR A 171 -11.17 18.02 -3.30
CA THR A 171 -12.04 16.86 -3.03
C THR A 171 -13.37 16.97 -3.75
N LYS A 172 -13.91 15.81 -4.15
CA LYS A 172 -15.23 15.68 -4.77
C LYS A 172 -16.37 15.88 -3.76
N GLY A 173 -16.11 15.70 -2.47
CA GLY A 173 -17.12 15.83 -1.42
C GLY A 173 -17.39 17.29 -1.04
N GLU A 174 -18.53 17.52 -0.39
CA GLU A 174 -18.92 18.81 0.22
C GLU A 174 -17.95 19.25 1.34
N ARG A 175 -17.26 18.28 1.95
CA ARG A 175 -16.29 18.48 3.03
C ARG A 175 -15.03 17.67 2.79
N ALA A 176 -14.00 17.98 3.57
CA ALA A 176 -12.76 17.22 3.60
C ALA A 176 -12.97 16.00 4.50
N THR A 177 -13.55 14.96 3.92
CA THR A 177 -13.76 13.67 4.58
C THR A 177 -12.75 12.67 4.05
N PHE A 178 -12.24 11.84 4.96
CA PHE A 178 -11.38 10.69 4.68
C PHE A 178 -12.08 9.48 5.29
N ALA A 179 -11.71 8.26 4.89
CA ALA A 179 -12.31 7.02 5.40
C ALA A 179 -11.96 6.74 6.88
N LEU A 180 -12.44 7.62 7.77
CA LEU A 180 -12.21 7.70 9.20
C LEU A 180 -13.55 7.72 9.93
N GLU A 181 -13.61 7.22 11.17
CA GLU A 181 -14.78 7.46 12.00
C GLU A 181 -14.71 8.89 12.55
N GLU A 182 -15.57 9.77 12.03
CA GLU A 182 -15.58 11.19 12.38
C GLU A 182 -15.91 11.43 13.87
N ASP A 183 -16.67 10.52 14.51
CA ASP A 183 -17.01 10.56 15.94
C ASP A 183 -15.78 10.47 16.86
N ASP A 184 -14.65 9.91 16.37
CA ASP A 184 -13.40 9.79 17.14
C ASP A 184 -12.46 10.99 16.96
N PHE A 185 -12.75 11.90 16.02
CA PHE A 185 -12.01 13.15 15.94
C PHE A 185 -12.65 14.18 16.88
N GLU A 186 -11.90 14.65 17.87
CA GLU A 186 -12.37 15.74 18.72
C GLU A 186 -12.51 17.03 17.88
N GLY A 187 -13.73 17.31 17.41
CA GLY A 187 -14.09 18.45 16.58
C GLY A 187 -14.35 18.09 15.11
N ASP A 188 -14.20 19.06 14.22
CA ASP A 188 -14.45 18.89 12.78
C ASP A 188 -13.13 18.89 12.02
N LEU A 189 -12.83 17.79 11.30
CA LEU A 189 -11.56 17.60 10.59
C LEU A 189 -11.35 18.63 9.48
N HIS A 190 -12.41 18.96 8.73
CA HIS A 190 -12.36 19.94 7.66
C HIS A 190 -12.02 21.33 8.21
N GLU A 191 -12.68 21.75 9.30
CA GLU A 191 -12.39 23.02 9.97
C GLU A 191 -11.00 23.02 10.63
N PHE A 192 -10.55 21.88 11.16
CA PHE A 192 -9.20 21.74 11.69
C PHE A 192 -8.14 21.97 10.60
N LEU A 193 -8.28 21.32 9.44
CA LEU A 193 -7.36 21.49 8.32
C LEU A 193 -7.36 22.94 7.80
N LYS A 194 -8.52 23.60 7.71
CA LYS A 194 -8.61 25.02 7.33
C LYS A 194 -7.94 25.93 8.36
N LYS A 195 -8.11 25.67 9.66
CA LYS A 195 -7.43 26.41 10.74
C LYS A 195 -5.91 26.24 10.71
N LYS A 196 -5.41 25.11 10.19
CA LYS A 196 -3.99 24.89 9.91
C LYS A 196 -3.49 25.58 8.64
N GLY A 197 -4.35 26.30 7.91
CA GLY A 197 -3.98 27.03 6.69
C GLY A 197 -3.98 26.18 5.42
N ILE A 198 -4.53 24.96 5.47
CA ILE A 198 -4.74 24.16 4.27
C ILE A 198 -5.88 24.79 3.46
N LYS A 199 -5.62 25.13 2.19
CA LYS A 199 -6.67 25.57 1.28
C LYS A 199 -7.46 24.35 0.81
N ILE A 200 -8.77 24.32 1.05
CA ILE A 200 -9.62 23.20 0.66
C ILE A 200 -10.60 23.67 -0.43
N ILE A 201 -10.63 22.94 -1.54
CA ILE A 201 -11.58 23.12 -2.64
C ILE A 201 -12.49 21.88 -2.66
N THR A 202 -13.75 22.09 -2.31
CA THR A 202 -14.79 21.05 -2.21
C THR A 202 -15.64 20.98 -3.47
N GLU A 203 -16.36 19.86 -3.63
CA GLU A 203 -17.26 19.58 -4.76
C GLU A 203 -16.58 19.73 -6.12
N ASP A 204 -15.27 19.46 -6.17
CA ASP A 204 -14.44 19.78 -7.33
C ASP A 204 -13.47 18.62 -7.63
N GLN A 205 -12.93 18.61 -8.84
CA GLN A 205 -11.94 17.62 -9.26
C GLN A 205 -11.06 18.16 -10.38
N ILE A 206 -9.85 17.63 -10.48
CA ILE A 206 -8.91 17.98 -11.54
C ILE A 206 -9.41 17.37 -12.87
N VAL A 207 -9.51 18.20 -13.90
CA VAL A 207 -9.88 17.77 -15.27
C VAL A 207 -8.76 17.98 -16.29
N SER A 208 -7.85 18.92 -16.03
CA SER A 208 -6.66 19.15 -16.85
C SER A 208 -5.41 19.43 -16.01
N ILE A 209 -4.27 18.93 -16.49
CA ILE A 209 -2.94 19.22 -15.97
C ILE A 209 -2.03 19.56 -17.15
N GLU A 210 -1.54 20.79 -17.18
CA GLU A 210 -0.62 21.28 -18.21
C GLU A 210 0.68 21.75 -17.56
N GLU A 211 1.81 21.50 -18.22
CA GLU A 211 3.08 22.11 -17.83
C GLU A 211 3.03 23.62 -18.07
N SER A 212 3.72 24.37 -17.23
CA SER A 212 3.90 25.82 -17.33
C SER A 212 5.37 26.18 -17.05
N ASP A 213 5.77 27.43 -17.28
CA ASP A 213 7.14 27.89 -17.03
C ASP A 213 7.62 27.61 -15.59
N HIS A 214 6.69 27.57 -14.63
CA HIS A 214 6.96 27.35 -13.21
C HIS A 214 5.99 26.31 -12.62
N GLY A 215 6.13 25.05 -13.05
CA GLY A 215 5.36 23.92 -12.53
C GLY A 215 4.17 23.57 -13.42
N TYR A 216 2.97 23.51 -12.85
CA TYR A 216 1.76 23.05 -13.52
C TYR A 216 0.61 24.04 -13.40
N LYS A 217 -0.18 24.12 -14.47
CA LYS A 217 -1.50 24.75 -14.50
C LYS A 217 -2.56 23.67 -14.41
N ILE A 218 -3.49 23.84 -13.49
CA ILE A 218 -4.58 22.89 -13.23
C ILE A 218 -5.91 23.56 -13.55
N GLU A 219 -6.74 22.86 -14.33
CA GLU A 219 -8.15 23.18 -14.49
C GLU A 219 -9.00 22.20 -13.70
N THR A 220 -9.99 22.73 -13.00
CA THR A 220 -10.95 21.92 -12.23
C THR A 220 -12.31 21.84 -12.93
N ILE A 221 -13.17 20.90 -12.54
CA ILE A 221 -14.50 20.75 -13.15
C ILE A 221 -15.37 21.99 -12.93
N GLN A 222 -15.13 22.74 -11.86
CA GLN A 222 -15.76 24.04 -11.61
C GLN A 222 -15.06 25.20 -12.34
N GLN A 223 -14.24 24.93 -13.35
CA GLN A 223 -13.53 25.92 -14.19
C GLN A 223 -12.56 26.82 -13.40
N LYS A 224 -12.06 26.37 -12.24
CA LYS A 224 -11.02 27.10 -11.51
C LYS A 224 -9.68 26.82 -12.16
N MET A 225 -8.89 27.88 -12.33
CA MET A 225 -7.51 27.78 -12.78
C MET A 225 -6.56 27.93 -11.59
N LEU A 226 -5.74 26.91 -11.34
CA LEU A 226 -4.76 26.89 -10.25
C LEU A 226 -3.35 26.74 -10.82
N THR A 227 -2.36 27.22 -10.07
CA THR A 227 -0.93 26.99 -10.35
C THR A 227 -0.30 26.28 -9.17
N THR A 228 0.61 25.35 -9.45
CA THR A 228 1.28 24.54 -8.42
C THR A 228 2.64 24.09 -8.93
N ASP A 229 3.59 23.86 -8.03
CA ASP A 229 4.91 23.36 -8.44
C ASP A 229 4.88 21.84 -8.60
N ILE A 230 3.98 21.17 -7.86
CA ILE A 230 3.79 19.72 -7.89
C ILE A 230 2.32 19.33 -7.72
N VAL A 231 1.94 18.19 -8.32
CA VAL A 231 0.61 17.59 -8.22
C VAL A 231 0.71 16.18 -7.66
N PHE A 232 -0.01 15.92 -6.57
CA PHE A 232 -0.27 14.58 -6.05
C PHE A 232 -1.73 14.24 -6.28
N ALA A 233 -1.99 13.13 -6.98
CA ALA A 233 -3.35 12.75 -7.30
C ALA A 233 -3.51 11.23 -7.38
N TRP A 234 -4.43 10.68 -6.58
CA TRP A 234 -4.91 9.32 -6.73
C TRP A 234 -6.31 9.21 -6.13
N ASP A 235 -7.25 8.68 -6.90
CA ASP A 235 -8.66 8.55 -6.52
C ASP A 235 -9.12 7.09 -6.58
N ASN A 236 -8.17 6.16 -6.51
CA ASN A 236 -8.44 4.73 -6.39
C ASN A 236 -7.26 4.01 -5.73
N TYR A 237 -7.51 2.83 -5.18
CA TYR A 237 -6.51 1.87 -4.73
C TYR A 237 -6.80 0.51 -5.34
N LYS A 238 -5.77 -0.12 -5.94
CA LYS A 238 -5.93 -1.38 -6.68
C LYS A 238 -5.02 -2.48 -6.13
N PRO A 239 -5.57 -3.63 -5.71
CA PRO A 239 -4.79 -4.85 -5.44
C PRO A 239 -3.91 -5.28 -6.62
N ASN A 240 -2.66 -5.68 -6.36
CA ASN A 240 -1.70 -6.11 -7.38
C ASN A 240 -1.82 -7.62 -7.65
N ILE A 241 -2.84 -8.02 -8.38
CA ILE A 241 -3.19 -9.44 -8.56
C ILE A 241 -2.91 -9.98 -9.97
N SER A 242 -2.14 -9.25 -10.80
CA SER A 242 -1.90 -9.67 -12.19
C SER A 242 -1.09 -10.96 -12.33
N CYS A 243 -0.35 -11.37 -11.29
CA CYS A 243 0.42 -12.62 -11.30
C CYS A 243 -0.45 -13.88 -11.33
N ILE A 244 -1.75 -13.76 -11.00
CA ILE A 244 -2.73 -14.86 -11.09
C ILE A 244 -3.63 -14.76 -12.34
N ASP A 245 -3.34 -13.83 -13.26
CA ASP A 245 -4.07 -13.75 -14.52
C ASP A 245 -3.86 -15.06 -15.32
N GLY A 246 -4.96 -15.71 -15.68
CA GLY A 246 -4.95 -16.99 -16.40
C GLY A 246 -4.77 -18.23 -15.51
N SER A 247 -4.71 -18.07 -14.18
CA SER A 247 -4.79 -19.18 -13.23
C SER A 247 -6.23 -19.40 -12.75
N GLU A 248 -6.50 -20.56 -12.15
CA GLU A 248 -7.79 -20.92 -11.53
C GLU A 248 -7.98 -20.31 -10.12
N ILE A 249 -7.03 -19.48 -9.65
CA ILE A 249 -7.17 -18.78 -8.37
C ILE A 249 -8.30 -17.76 -8.48
N GLU A 250 -9.32 -17.92 -7.64
CA GLU A 250 -10.50 -17.05 -7.61
C GLU A 250 -10.14 -15.62 -7.19
N LYS A 251 -10.74 -14.64 -7.88
CA LYS A 251 -10.54 -13.21 -7.62
C LYS A 251 -11.77 -12.38 -7.97
N LYS A 252 -11.86 -11.20 -7.36
CA LYS A 252 -12.74 -10.10 -7.80
C LYS A 252 -11.90 -8.84 -8.00
N LEU A 253 -11.90 -7.92 -7.04
CA LEU A 253 -11.00 -6.77 -6.99
C LEU A 253 -9.63 -7.18 -6.41
N GLY A 254 -9.62 -8.11 -5.44
CA GLY A 254 -8.46 -8.79 -4.86
C GLY A 254 -8.57 -10.31 -4.99
N ILE A 255 -7.58 -11.04 -4.46
CA ILE A 255 -7.56 -12.51 -4.39
C ILE A 255 -8.52 -12.97 -3.31
N LEU A 256 -9.46 -13.85 -3.65
CA LEU A 256 -10.42 -14.37 -2.66
C LEU A 256 -9.71 -15.37 -1.75
N VAL A 257 -9.79 -15.14 -0.44
CA VAL A 257 -9.26 -16.07 0.57
C VAL A 257 -10.24 -16.34 1.69
N ASN A 258 -10.15 -17.53 2.30
CA ASN A 258 -10.90 -17.84 3.51
C ASN A 258 -10.24 -17.21 4.76
N THR A 259 -10.82 -17.44 5.95
CA THR A 259 -10.29 -16.93 7.23
C THR A 259 -8.91 -17.50 7.59
N ARG A 260 -8.49 -18.60 6.98
CA ARG A 260 -7.13 -19.17 7.12
C ARG A 260 -6.14 -18.65 6.07
N LEU A 261 -6.56 -17.67 5.27
CA LEU A 261 -5.77 -17.04 4.19
C LEU A 261 -5.44 -18.00 3.03
N GLU A 262 -6.19 -19.09 2.91
CA GLU A 262 -6.10 -20.04 1.81
C GLU A 262 -6.88 -19.49 0.60
N THR A 263 -6.30 -19.60 -0.59
CA THR A 263 -6.99 -19.30 -1.85
C THR A 263 -7.91 -20.47 -2.25
N SER A 264 -8.59 -20.37 -3.40
CA SER A 264 -9.31 -21.51 -3.99
C SER A 264 -8.39 -22.69 -4.36
N GLU A 265 -7.09 -22.45 -4.52
CA GLU A 265 -6.12 -23.44 -4.92
C GLU A 265 -5.33 -23.99 -3.73
N LYS A 266 -5.25 -25.32 -3.64
CA LYS A 266 -4.54 -26.01 -2.56
C LYS A 266 -3.08 -25.56 -2.51
N ASP A 267 -2.55 -25.39 -1.29
CA ASP A 267 -1.15 -24.99 -1.03
C ASP A 267 -0.80 -23.56 -1.50
N ASN A 268 -1.79 -22.78 -1.93
CA ASN A 268 -1.66 -21.38 -2.31
C ASN A 268 -2.43 -20.50 -1.32
N TYR A 269 -1.74 -19.49 -0.80
CA TYR A 269 -2.21 -18.55 0.21
C TYR A 269 -2.07 -17.13 -0.33
N ALA A 270 -2.84 -16.18 0.21
CA ALA A 270 -2.63 -14.77 -0.06
C ALA A 270 -2.80 -13.91 1.20
N ALA A 271 -2.04 -12.81 1.30
CA ALA A 271 -2.05 -11.94 2.49
C ALA A 271 -1.71 -10.48 2.15
N GLY A 272 -2.12 -9.57 3.04
CA GLY A 272 -1.97 -8.13 2.91
C GLY A 272 -2.91 -7.52 1.88
N ASP A 273 -2.59 -6.33 1.40
CA ASP A 273 -3.47 -5.52 0.55
C ASP A 273 -3.82 -6.12 -0.84
N CYS A 274 -3.41 -7.35 -1.14
CA CYS A 274 -3.78 -8.02 -2.39
C CYS A 274 -5.07 -8.85 -2.28
N ILE A 275 -5.64 -9.00 -1.08
CA ILE A 275 -6.72 -9.96 -0.81
C ILE A 275 -8.09 -9.31 -0.63
N GLU A 276 -9.10 -10.11 -0.92
CA GLU A 276 -10.44 -10.02 -0.36
C GLU A 276 -10.64 -11.24 0.54
N ILE A 277 -10.82 -11.05 1.84
CA ILE A 277 -10.99 -12.15 2.79
C ILE A 277 -12.47 -12.42 3.04
N TYR A 278 -12.85 -13.68 3.27
CA TYR A 278 -14.22 -14.02 3.64
C TYR A 278 -14.56 -13.50 5.03
N HIS A 279 -15.71 -12.83 5.14
CA HIS A 279 -16.24 -12.27 6.38
C HIS A 279 -17.52 -13.02 6.79
N PRO A 280 -17.50 -13.80 7.88
CA PRO A 280 -18.64 -14.61 8.31
C PRO A 280 -19.92 -13.82 8.59
N CYS A 281 -19.81 -12.67 9.26
CA CYS A 281 -20.99 -11.87 9.64
C CYS A 281 -21.78 -11.32 8.44
N ILE A 282 -21.10 -10.86 7.38
CA ILE A 282 -21.75 -10.36 6.16
C ILE A 282 -21.93 -11.44 5.09
N LYS A 283 -21.46 -12.68 5.35
CA LYS A 283 -21.49 -13.82 4.42
C LYS A 283 -20.97 -13.47 3.02
N GLY A 284 -19.87 -12.73 2.98
CA GLY A 284 -19.32 -12.16 1.76
C GLY A 284 -17.82 -11.97 1.86
N TYR A 285 -17.24 -11.39 0.82
CA TYR A 285 -15.82 -11.05 0.77
C TYR A 285 -15.66 -9.54 0.96
N TRP A 286 -14.59 -9.15 1.64
CA TRP A 286 -14.28 -7.74 1.87
C TRP A 286 -12.79 -7.49 1.71
N ILE A 287 -12.47 -6.27 1.28
CA ILE A 287 -11.11 -5.81 1.14
C ILE A 287 -10.59 -5.36 2.50
N ASN A 288 -9.43 -5.91 2.87
CA ASN A 288 -8.86 -5.68 4.19
C ASN A 288 -7.45 -5.08 4.07
N PHE A 289 -7.39 -3.77 3.87
CA PHE A 289 -6.14 -3.01 3.73
C PHE A 289 -5.55 -2.59 5.08
N GLY A 290 -4.26 -2.30 5.09
CA GLY A 290 -3.61 -1.56 6.17
C GLY A 290 -2.60 -2.39 6.96
N LEU A 291 -1.71 -1.69 7.65
CA LEU A 291 -0.53 -2.28 8.30
C LEU A 291 -0.86 -3.34 9.36
N PRO A 292 -1.78 -3.12 10.33
CA PRO A 292 -2.11 -4.13 11.32
C PRO A 292 -2.62 -5.43 10.68
N ASN A 293 -3.48 -5.30 9.67
CA ASN A 293 -4.03 -6.41 8.93
C ASN A 293 -2.93 -7.17 8.18
N ALA A 294 -2.06 -6.46 7.45
CA ALA A 294 -0.94 -7.07 6.74
C ALA A 294 0.05 -7.80 7.66
N LEU A 295 0.32 -7.25 8.86
CA LEU A 295 1.19 -7.89 9.86
C LEU A 295 0.57 -9.20 10.38
N GLU A 296 -0.66 -9.13 10.88
CA GLU A 296 -1.35 -10.27 11.45
C GLU A 296 -1.59 -11.37 10.39
N GLN A 297 -2.02 -10.98 9.19
CA GLN A 297 -2.20 -11.91 8.08
C GLN A 297 -0.87 -12.55 7.67
N GLY A 298 0.25 -11.81 7.69
CA GLY A 298 1.58 -12.36 7.44
C GLY A 298 1.95 -13.47 8.44
N VAL A 299 1.71 -13.24 9.74
CA VAL A 299 1.93 -14.26 10.78
C VAL A 299 1.06 -15.49 10.53
N ILE A 300 -0.24 -15.30 10.31
CA ILE A 300 -1.19 -16.41 10.14
C ILE A 300 -0.89 -17.21 8.88
N ALA A 301 -0.62 -16.55 7.76
CA ALA A 301 -0.21 -17.23 6.53
C ALA A 301 1.07 -18.04 6.75
N GLY A 302 2.08 -17.48 7.44
CA GLY A 302 3.30 -18.21 7.76
C GLY A 302 3.07 -19.46 8.63
N LYS A 303 2.19 -19.36 9.63
CA LYS A 303 1.76 -20.49 10.48
C LYS A 303 1.05 -21.57 9.67
N ASN A 304 0.05 -21.20 8.86
CA ASN A 304 -0.78 -22.14 8.11
C ASN A 304 0.00 -22.81 6.97
N MET A 305 0.91 -22.07 6.31
CA MET A 305 1.85 -22.66 5.35
C MET A 305 2.77 -23.70 6.00
N SER A 306 3.04 -23.56 7.30
CA SER A 306 3.88 -24.48 8.10
C SER A 306 3.07 -25.61 8.76
N GLY A 307 1.79 -25.76 8.40
CA GLY A 307 0.94 -26.86 8.86
C GLY A 307 0.12 -26.60 10.13
N GLN A 308 0.05 -25.35 10.59
CA GLN A 308 -0.91 -24.96 11.64
C GLN A 308 -2.30 -24.68 11.04
N ASP A 309 -3.28 -24.45 11.92
CA ASP A 309 -4.68 -24.19 11.56
C ASP A 309 -5.20 -22.98 12.34
N GLU A 310 -4.84 -21.79 11.86
CA GLU A 310 -5.11 -20.51 12.52
C GLU A 310 -6.03 -19.64 11.67
N GLU A 311 -6.99 -18.99 12.31
CA GLU A 311 -7.95 -18.10 11.64
C GLU A 311 -7.64 -16.63 11.94
N TYR A 312 -7.62 -15.83 10.88
CA TYR A 312 -7.54 -14.38 10.96
C TYR A 312 -8.83 -13.80 11.53
N LYS A 313 -8.68 -13.05 12.63
CA LYS A 313 -9.78 -12.35 13.28
C LYS A 313 -9.88 -10.94 12.72
N ILE A 314 -10.99 -10.69 12.07
CA ILE A 314 -11.30 -9.38 11.50
C ILE A 314 -11.42 -8.36 12.64
N GLN A 315 -10.57 -7.35 12.64
CA GLN A 315 -10.55 -6.31 13.66
C GLN A 315 -11.56 -5.18 13.34
N GLU A 316 -12.16 -4.62 14.40
CA GLU A 316 -13.21 -3.58 14.32
C GLU A 316 -12.73 -2.12 14.50
N ALA A 317 -11.44 -1.84 14.69
CA ALA A 317 -10.91 -0.48 14.52
C ALA A 317 -9.39 -0.51 14.37
N ILE A 318 -8.83 0.47 13.66
CA ILE A 318 -7.39 0.75 13.71
C ILE A 318 -7.18 2.20 14.15
N ALA A 319 -6.45 2.40 15.25
CA ALA A 319 -6.09 3.72 15.74
C ALA A 319 -4.79 4.24 15.08
N PHE A 320 -4.72 5.54 14.81
CA PHE A 320 -3.53 6.22 14.32
C PHE A 320 -3.47 7.66 14.86
N ASN A 321 -2.27 8.25 14.89
CA ASN A 321 -2.05 9.61 15.38
C ASN A 321 -1.81 10.58 14.21
N LEU A 322 -2.55 11.69 14.18
CA LEU A 322 -2.43 12.73 13.16
C LEU A 322 -2.34 14.11 13.82
N MET A 323 -1.23 14.80 13.59
CA MET A 323 -0.99 16.16 14.13
C MET A 323 -1.26 16.28 15.66
N GLY A 324 -0.94 15.24 16.42
CA GLY A 324 -1.13 15.19 17.87
C GLY A 324 -2.54 14.77 18.33
N LYS A 325 -3.41 14.31 17.42
CA LYS A 325 -4.73 13.75 17.73
C LYS A 325 -4.79 12.26 17.38
N SER A 326 -5.42 11.46 18.22
CA SER A 326 -5.74 10.06 17.91
C SER A 326 -7.00 9.99 17.05
N LEU A 327 -7.00 9.12 16.05
CA LEU A 327 -8.09 8.88 15.11
C LEU A 327 -8.30 7.37 14.98
N GLN A 328 -9.54 6.93 14.79
CA GLN A 328 -9.82 5.55 14.39
C GLN A 328 -10.27 5.51 12.93
N ALA A 329 -9.72 4.57 12.17
CA ALA A 329 -10.17 4.24 10.83
C ALA A 329 -10.84 2.86 10.87
N ARG A 330 -12.07 2.81 10.37
CA ARG A 330 -12.74 1.57 9.98
C ARG A 330 -12.71 1.51 8.48
N TRP A 331 -11.79 0.73 7.92
CA TRP A 331 -11.55 0.62 6.48
C TRP A 331 -12.68 -0.18 5.76
N TRP A 332 -13.87 -0.28 6.36
CA TRP A 332 -14.93 -1.23 5.98
C TRP A 332 -16.37 -0.78 6.22
N LYS A 333 -16.61 0.47 6.64
CA LYS A 333 -17.97 1.04 6.66
C LYS A 333 -18.26 1.84 5.42
#